data_AF-A0A7C6Q734-F1
#
_entry.id   AF-A0A7C6Q734-F1
#
_cell.length_a   1.000
_cell.length_b   1.000
_cell.length_c   1.000
_cell.angle_alpha   90.00
_cell.angle_beta   90.00
_cell.angle_gamma   90.00
#
_symmetry.space_group_name_H-M   'P 1'
#
loop_
_entity.id
_entity.type
_entity.pdbx_description
1 polymer ?
#
loop_
_entity_poly.entity_id
_entity_poly.type
_entity_poly.pdbx_seq_one_letter_code
_entity_poly.pdbx_strand_id
1 'polypeptide(L)'
;MNKIRGLFSKLTLSAVFILAVSCGGVDSDAKKAASLTNKSIEKTNQLKLEEAEKLYKKSQVIIKKYESNRKSEKFNKLYQQYRDKGKNSLREQSRR
;
A
#
# COMPACT_ATOMS: atom_id res chain seq x y z
N MET A 1 -8.85 -31.10 34.71
CA MET A 1 -8.19 -30.76 33.43
C MET A 1 -9.02 -29.77 32.59
N ASN A 2 -9.42 -28.60 33.12
CA ASN A 2 -10.36 -27.69 32.43
C ASN A 2 -9.82 -26.29 32.07
N LYS A 3 -8.57 -25.95 32.43
CA LYS A 3 -8.00 -24.61 32.16
C LYS A 3 -7.40 -24.45 30.76
N ILE A 4 -7.15 -25.55 30.03
CA ILE A 4 -6.45 -25.52 28.73
C ILE A 4 -7.43 -25.20 27.58
N ARG A 5 -8.73 -25.50 27.74
CA ARG A 5 -9.77 -25.30 26.71
C ARG A 5 -10.02 -23.81 26.38
N GLY A 6 -9.80 -22.92 27.35
CA GLY A 6 -10.05 -21.47 27.21
C GLY A 6 -8.96 -20.71 26.44
N LEU A 7 -7.72 -21.22 26.40
CA LEU A 7 -6.62 -20.57 25.68
C LEU A 7 -6.72 -20.85 24.17
N PHE A 8 -7.03 -22.09 23.78
CA PHE A 8 -7.15 -22.48 22.38
C PHE A 8 -8.31 -21.79 21.66
N SER A 9 -9.43 -21.55 22.36
CA SER A 9 -10.60 -20.84 21.81
C SER A 9 -10.33 -19.35 21.52
N LYS A 10 -9.48 -18.70 22.31
CA LYS A 10 -9.06 -17.31 22.05
C LYS A 10 -7.95 -17.21 21.01
N LEU A 11 -7.09 -18.22 20.90
CA LEU A 11 -6.02 -18.26 19.90
C LEU A 11 -6.54 -18.46 18.47
N THR A 12 -7.60 -19.27 18.29
CA THR A 12 -8.16 -19.55 16.97
C THR A 12 -8.90 -18.36 16.36
N LEU A 13 -9.47 -17.46 17.17
CA LEU A 13 -10.20 -16.28 16.67
C LEU A 13 -9.26 -15.19 16.12
N SER A 14 -8.01 -15.14 16.60
CA SER A 14 -7.00 -14.16 16.14
C SER A 14 -6.30 -14.57 14.84
N ALA A 15 -6.18 -15.88 14.59
CA ALA A 15 -5.47 -16.41 13.42
C ALA A 15 -6.23 -16.23 12.10
N VAL A 16 -7.56 -16.15 12.13
CA VAL A 16 -8.40 -16.03 10.92
C VAL A 16 -8.29 -14.65 10.26
N PHE A 17 -7.90 -13.60 10.99
CA PHE A 17 -7.74 -12.26 10.42
C PHE A 17 -6.48 -12.11 9.53
N ILE A 18 -5.56 -13.07 9.55
CA ILE A 18 -4.29 -13.00 8.81
C ILE A 18 -4.47 -13.44 7.34
N LEU A 19 -5.55 -14.15 7.01
CA LEU A 19 -5.73 -14.75 5.67
C LEU A 19 -6.52 -13.89 4.67
N ALA A 20 -6.97 -12.69 5.06
CA ALA A 20 -7.68 -11.78 4.16
C ALA A 20 -6.75 -10.86 3.32
N VAL A 21 -5.44 -11.12 3.26
CA VAL A 21 -4.50 -10.42 2.35
C VAL A 21 -4.59 -10.96 0.92
N SER A 22 -5.80 -10.81 0.39
CA SER A 22 -6.14 -10.33 -0.94
C SER A 22 -5.70 -11.16 -2.16
N CYS A 23 -6.71 -11.73 -2.80
CA CYS A 23 -6.81 -11.96 -4.24
C CYS A 23 -6.84 -10.61 -5.00
N GLY A 24 -5.86 -9.73 -4.73
CA GLY A 24 -5.82 -8.36 -5.22
C GLY A 24 -5.33 -8.32 -6.66
N GLY A 25 -6.15 -7.79 -7.57
CA GLY A 25 -5.74 -7.53 -8.95
C GLY A 25 -4.80 -6.33 -9.07
N VAL A 26 -4.22 -6.17 -10.27
CA VAL A 26 -3.28 -5.09 -10.62
C VAL A 26 -3.77 -3.71 -10.20
N ASP A 27 -5.06 -3.43 -10.39
CA ASP A 27 -5.67 -2.15 -10.04
C ASP A 27 -5.67 -1.87 -8.53
N SER A 28 -6.09 -2.85 -7.72
CA SER A 28 -6.09 -2.74 -6.27
C SER A 28 -4.67 -2.55 -5.72
N ASP A 29 -3.70 -3.29 -6.26
CA ASP A 29 -2.30 -3.17 -5.86
C ASP A 29 -1.75 -1.79 -6.25
N ALA A 30 -2.00 -1.31 -7.47
CA ALA A 30 -1.58 0.00 -7.93
C ALA A 30 -2.18 1.13 -7.06
N LYS A 31 -3.48 1.05 -6.77
CA LYS A 31 -4.18 2.00 -5.90
C LYS A 31 -3.62 2.01 -4.48
N LYS A 32 -3.33 0.83 -3.92
CA LYS A 32 -2.76 0.68 -2.58
C LYS A 32 -1.32 1.21 -2.52
N ALA A 33 -0.49 0.89 -3.51
CA ALA A 33 0.87 1.40 -3.62
C ALA A 33 0.87 2.94 -3.70
N ALA A 34 0.05 3.51 -4.58
CA ALA A 34 -0.08 4.97 -4.73
C ALA A 34 -0.55 5.66 -3.45
N SER A 35 -1.53 5.08 -2.74
CA SER A 35 -2.00 5.62 -1.46
C SER A 35 -0.92 5.63 -0.38
N LEU A 36 -0.16 4.53 -0.26
CA LEU A 36 0.97 4.43 0.68
C LEU A 36 2.08 5.43 0.35
N THR A 37 2.42 5.59 -0.93
CA THR A 37 3.40 6.58 -1.39
C THR A 37 2.95 8.00 -1.08
N ASN A 38 1.70 8.36 -1.38
CA ASN A 38 1.18 9.70 -1.10
C ASN A 38 1.16 10.00 0.40
N LYS A 39 0.77 9.04 1.24
CA LYS A 39 0.85 9.19 2.71
C LYS A 39 2.29 9.32 3.20
N SER A 40 3.23 8.59 2.61
CA SER A 40 4.65 8.73 2.92
C SER A 40 5.13 10.16 2.67
N ILE A 41 4.80 10.73 1.51
CA ILE A 41 5.11 12.13 1.16
C ILE A 41 4.48 13.10 2.15
N GLU A 42 3.22 12.90 2.52
CA GLU A 42 2.54 13.73 3.54
C GLU A 42 3.30 13.71 4.87
N LYS A 43 3.76 12.54 5.31
CA LYS A 43 4.56 12.40 6.53
C LYS A 43 5.94 13.04 6.41
N THR A 44 6.58 12.95 5.25
CA THR A 44 7.81 13.70 4.97
C THR A 44 7.60 15.20 5.11
N ASN A 45 6.50 15.74 4.56
CA ASN A 45 6.17 17.17 4.69
C ASN A 45 5.89 17.59 6.14
N GLN A 46 5.44 16.65 6.99
CA GLN A 46 5.25 16.85 8.43
C GLN A 46 6.53 16.59 9.25
N LEU A 47 7.69 16.35 8.61
CA LEU A 47 8.96 15.96 9.24
C LEU A 47 8.91 14.66 10.05
N LYS A 48 7.89 13.82 9.82
CA LYS A 48 7.72 12.51 10.47
C LYS A 48 8.43 11.41 9.66
N LEU A 49 9.76 11.45 9.64
CA LEU A 49 10.58 10.64 8.72
C LEU A 49 10.46 9.13 8.94
N GLU A 50 10.40 8.66 10.19
CA GLU A 50 10.25 7.23 10.47
C GLU A 50 8.91 6.67 9.98
N GLU A 51 7.82 7.41 10.20
CA GLU A 51 6.50 7.05 9.68
C GLU A 51 6.49 7.06 8.14
N ALA A 52 7.13 8.07 7.55
CA ALA A 52 7.26 8.20 6.10
C ALA A 52 8.01 7.01 5.49
N GLU A 53 9.14 6.61 6.09
CA GLU A 53 9.95 5.49 5.63
C GLU A 53 9.18 4.16 5.74
N LYS A 54 8.47 3.94 6.86
CA LYS A 54 7.64 2.74 7.04
C LYS A 54 6.55 2.63 5.97
N LEU A 55 5.90 3.74 5.63
CA LEU A 55 4.89 3.78 4.57
C LEU A 55 5.49 3.55 3.19
N TYR A 56 6.65 4.17 2.91
CA TYR A 56 7.38 3.99 1.66
C TYR A 56 7.81 2.54 1.46
N LYS A 57 8.42 1.90 2.47
CA LYS A 57 8.80 0.48 2.41
C LYS A 57 7.60 -0.41 2.09
N LYS A 58 6.43 -0.13 2.68
CA LYS A 58 5.18 -0.86 2.36
C LYS A 58 4.74 -0.66 0.91
N SER A 59 4.86 0.54 0.33
CA SER A 59 4.56 0.73 -1.10
C SER A 59 5.56 -0.03 -1.99
N GLN A 60 6.85 -0.01 -1.63
CA GLN A 60 7.90 -0.70 -2.37
C GLN A 60 7.70 -2.22 -2.42
N VAL A 61 7.21 -2.83 -1.33
CA VAL A 61 6.86 -4.27 -1.33
C VAL A 61 5.81 -4.61 -2.39
N ILE A 62 4.85 -3.72 -2.65
CA ILE A 62 3.83 -3.93 -3.68
C ILE A 62 4.45 -3.70 -5.07
N ILE A 63 5.20 -2.61 -5.26
CA ILE A 63 5.84 -2.25 -6.54
C ILE A 63 6.77 -3.37 -7.02
N LYS A 64 7.57 -3.95 -6.12
CA LYS A 64 8.49 -5.05 -6.42
C LYS A 64 7.81 -6.30 -7.00
N LYS A 65 6.54 -6.55 -6.69
CA LYS A 65 5.78 -7.68 -7.29
C LYS A 65 5.61 -7.53 -8.81
N TYR A 66 5.77 -6.31 -9.32
CA TYR A 66 5.51 -5.95 -10.70
C TYR A 66 6.76 -5.63 -11.51
N GLU A 67 7.96 -5.56 -10.91
CA GLU A 67 9.21 -5.20 -11.61
C GLU A 67 9.52 -6.12 -12.80
N SER A 68 9.42 -7.44 -12.61
CA SER A 68 9.62 -8.44 -13.68
C SER A 68 8.33 -9.16 -14.09
N ASN A 69 7.17 -8.53 -13.83
CA ASN A 69 5.87 -9.15 -14.09
C ASN A 69 5.35 -8.75 -15.49
N ARG A 70 4.70 -9.68 -16.20
CA ARG A 70 4.00 -9.38 -17.47
C ARG A 70 2.96 -8.25 -17.37
N LYS A 71 2.49 -7.94 -16.16
CA LYS A 71 1.54 -6.85 -15.88
C LYS A 71 2.21 -5.55 -15.41
N SER A 72 3.54 -5.44 -15.50
CA SER A 72 4.33 -4.27 -15.06
C SER A 72 3.82 -2.97 -15.66
N GLU A 73 3.64 -2.94 -16.98
CA GLU A 73 3.18 -1.74 -17.69
C GLU A 73 1.79 -1.28 -17.19
N LYS A 74 0.83 -2.20 -17.11
CA LYS A 74 -0.52 -1.91 -16.59
C LYS A 74 -0.47 -1.41 -15.15
N PHE A 75 0.35 -2.04 -14.31
CA PHE A 75 0.55 -1.63 -12.93
C PHE A 75 1.11 -0.20 -12.86
N ASN A 76 2.19 0.08 -13.58
CA ASN A 76 2.88 1.37 -13.56
C ASN A 76 1.96 2.50 -14.03
N LYS A 77 1.18 2.28 -15.10
CA LYS A 77 0.19 3.24 -15.59
C LYS A 77 -0.85 3.58 -14.53
N LEU A 78 -1.47 2.55 -13.92
CA LEU A 78 -2.49 2.76 -12.88
C LEU A 78 -1.89 3.40 -11.63
N TYR A 79 -0.69 2.99 -11.23
CA TYR A 79 0.02 3.55 -10.08
C TYR A 79 0.28 5.04 -10.26
N GLN A 80 0.79 5.45 -11.42
CA GLN A 80 1.01 6.86 -11.75
C GLN A 80 -0.30 7.65 -11.74
N GLN A 81 -1.34 7.13 -12.40
CA GLN A 81 -2.66 7.75 -12.41
C GLN A 81 -3.21 7.98 -10.99
N TYR A 82 -3.13 6.98 -10.11
CA TYR A 82 -3.60 7.11 -8.73
C TYR A 82 -2.72 8.02 -7.87
N ARG A 83 -1.39 8.00 -8.06
CA ARG A 83 -0.44 8.82 -7.31
C ARG A 83 -0.60 10.31 -7.63
N ASP A 84 -0.83 10.61 -8.90
CA ASP A 84 -0.85 11.97 -9.46
C ASP A 84 -2.26 12.54 -9.60
N LYS A 85 -3.29 11.75 -9.27
CA LYS A 85 -4.69 12.19 -9.25
C LYS A 85 -4.84 13.48 -8.42
N GLY A 86 -5.35 14.53 -9.05
CA GLY A 86 -5.53 15.84 -8.43
C GLY A 86 -4.29 16.74 -8.39
N LYS A 87 -3.12 16.28 -8.90
CA LYS A 87 -1.86 17.05 -8.93
C LYS A 87 -1.54 17.64 -10.31
N ASN A 88 -2.15 17.12 -11.39
CA ASN A 88 -1.86 17.55 -12.76
C ASN A 88 -2.35 18.97 -13.11
N SER A 89 -3.31 19.53 -12.36
CA SER A 89 -3.75 20.93 -12.54
C SER A 89 -2.67 21.95 -12.17
N LEU A 90 -1.78 21.62 -11.22
CA LEU A 90 -0.75 22.54 -10.73
C LEU A 90 0.48 22.60 -11.64
N ARG A 91 0.81 21.50 -12.33
CA ARG A 91 2.02 21.37 -13.17
C ARG A 91 1.89 22.04 -14.55
N GLU A 92 0.66 22.25 -15.01
CA GLU A 92 0.36 22.99 -16.24
C GLU A 92 0.31 24.51 -15.98
N GLN A 93 -0.12 24.90 -14.78
CA GLN A 93 -0.21 26.30 -14.38
C GLN A 93 1.15 26.92 -14.00
N SER A 94 2.12 26.10 -13.60
CA SER A 94 3.50 26.51 -13.30
C SER A 94 4.46 26.47 -14.50
N ARG A 95 3.96 26.06 -15.69
CA ARG A 95 4.70 26.05 -16.96
C ARG A 95 4.24 27.16 -17.93
N ARG A 96 3.25 27.97 -17.54
CA ARG A 96 2.83 29.20 -18.23
C ARG A 96 3.32 30.39 -17.42
#